data_AF-D8T8R5-F1
#
_entry.id   AF-D8T8R5-F1
#
_cell.length_a   1.000
_cell.length_b   1.000
_cell.length_c   1.000
_cell.angle_alpha   90.00
_cell.angle_beta   90.00
_cell.angle_gamma   90.00
#
_symmetry.space_group_name_H-M   'P 1'
#
loop_
_entity.id
_entity.type
_entity.pdbx_description
1 polymer ?
#
loop_
_entity_poly.entity_id
_entity_poly.type
_entity_poly.pdbx_seq_one_letter_code
_entity_poly.pdbx_strand_id
1 'polypeptide(L)' 'YIEKLSREYASLMRVNYYPPCPQPDEVLGLSSHSDATIITVVIEDADGPSCKDGKWLPVSRILPGAS' A
#
# COMPACT_ATOMS: atom_id res chain seq x y z
N TYR A 1 22.98 5.67 3.90
CA TYR A 1 22.48 5.05 5.14
C TYR A 1 20.98 4.82 4.95
N ILE A 2 20.10 5.14 5.91
CA ILE A 2 18.64 5.07 5.72
C ILE A 2 18.20 6.37 4.99
N GLU A 3 18.56 6.47 3.70
CA GLU A 3 19.05 7.72 3.09
C GLU A 3 20.15 8.33 3.99
N LYS A 4 19.77 9.24 4.90
CA LYS A 4 20.54 9.47 6.14
C LYS A 4 19.80 8.89 7.38
N LEU A 5 18.53 9.19 7.63
CA LEU A 5 17.58 8.37 8.44
C LEU A 5 16.07 8.66 8.18
N SER A 6 15.66 9.17 7.01
CA SER A 6 14.31 9.78 6.86
C SER A 6 14.03 10.74 5.67
N ARG A 7 14.72 11.86 5.45
CA ARG A 7 16.19 12.01 5.44
C ARG A 7 16.89 12.16 6.77
N GLU A 8 16.24 12.50 7.89
CA GLU A 8 16.78 12.03 9.18
C GLU A 8 15.73 11.58 10.22
N TYR A 9 14.48 12.06 10.20
CA TYR A 9 13.29 11.37 10.77
C TYR A 9 11.99 11.96 10.18
N ALA A 10 11.79 11.87 8.88
CA ALA A 10 10.62 12.44 8.19
C ALA A 10 9.52 11.39 8.02
N SER A 11 8.53 11.40 8.91
CA SER A 11 7.30 10.61 8.75
C SER A 11 6.31 11.36 7.83
N LEU A 12 5.71 10.63 6.89
CA LEU A 12 4.66 11.14 6.00
C LEU A 12 3.46 10.21 6.08
N MET A 13 2.29 10.77 6.38
CA MET A 13 1.03 10.03 6.41
C MET A 13 0.26 10.29 5.12
N ARG A 14 -0.12 9.22 4.43
CA ARG A 14 -0.97 9.27 3.24
C ARG A 14 -2.27 8.51 3.54
N VAL A 15 -3.38 9.23 3.57
CA VAL A 15 -4.72 8.63 3.67
C VAL A 15 -5.27 8.49 2.25
N ASN A 16 -5.54 7.26 1.83
CA ASN A 16 -6.19 6.97 0.55
C ASN A 16 -7.65 6.61 0.78
N TYR A 17 -8.55 7.13 -0.06
CA TYR A 17 -9.94 6.70 -0.11
C TYR A 17 -10.26 6.28 -1.54
N TYR A 18 -10.60 5.00 -1.72
CA TYR A 18 -10.98 4.43 -3.00
C TYR A 18 -12.50 4.23 -3.02
N PRO A 19 -13.29 5.09 -3.69
CA PRO A 19 -14.73 4.93 -3.76
C PRO A 19 -15.12 3.70 -4.63
N PRO A 20 -16.32 3.13 -4.43
CA PRO A 20 -16.83 2.07 -5.31
C PRO A 20 -16.85 2.51 -6.79
N CYS A 21 -16.24 1.72 -7.66
CA CYS A 21 -16.23 1.96 -9.10
C CYS A 21 -17.23 1.04 -9.83
N PRO A 22 -18.04 1.55 -10.78
CA PRO A 22 -18.91 0.69 -11.61
C PRO A 22 -18.16 -0.24 -12.58
N GLN A 23 -16.92 0.10 -12.95
CA GLN A 23 -16.09 -0.62 -13.93
C GLN A 23 -14.68 -0.82 -13.34
N PRO A 24 -14.52 -1.63 -12.27
CA PRO A 24 -13.26 -1.75 -11.54
C PRO A 24 -12.11 -2.32 -12.39
N ASP A 25 -12.41 -3.14 -13.40
CA ASP A 25 -11.42 -3.73 -14.30
C ASP A 25 -10.88 -2.75 -15.36
N GLU A 26 -11.51 -1.58 -15.53
CA GLU A 26 -11.12 -0.55 -16.50
C GLU A 26 -10.32 0.61 -15.88
N VAL A 27 -10.19 0.64 -14.54
CA VAL A 27 -9.54 1.73 -13.81
C VAL A 27 -8.47 1.23 -12.84
N LEU A 28 -7.51 2.10 -12.51
CA LEU A 28 -6.56 1.86 -11.43
C LEU A 28 -6.88 2.80 -10.27
N GLY A 29 -7.23 2.26 -9.10
CA GLY A 29 -7.39 3.07 -7.87
C GLY A 29 -6.08 3.76 -7.49
N LEU A 30 -4.95 3.07 -7.66
CA LEU A 30 -3.61 3.61 -7.65
C LEU A 30 -2.74 2.81 -8.62
N SER A 31 -1.86 3.47 -9.39
CA SER A 31 -0.98 2.80 -10.34
C SER A 31 0.13 2.00 -9.63
N SER A 32 0.65 0.96 -10.30
CA SER A 32 1.82 0.24 -9.81
C SER A 32 3.03 1.18 -9.72
N HIS A 33 3.58 1.32 -8.53
CA HIS A 33 4.75 2.16 -8.22
C HIS A 33 5.47 1.56 -7.01
N SER A 34 6.64 2.12 -6.67
CA SER A 34 7.28 1.93 -5.37
C SER A 34 7.19 3.24 -4.59
N ASP A 35 6.97 3.16 -3.28
CA ASP A 35 7.08 4.34 -2.43
C ASP A 35 8.51 4.89 -2.41
N ALA A 36 8.64 6.20 -2.15
CA ALA A 36 9.93 6.85 -1.89
C ALA A 36 10.39 6.71 -0.42
N THR A 37 9.58 6.11 0.45
CA THR A 37 9.87 5.83 1.87
C THR A 37 10.64 4.52 2.04
N ILE A 38 11.38 4.41 3.14
CA ILE A 38 12.21 3.23 3.44
C ILE A 38 11.42 2.17 4.25
N ILE A 39 10.46 2.62 5.05
CA ILE A 39 9.44 1.78 5.68
C ILE A 39 8.11 2.47 5.47
N THR A 40 7.18 1.82 4.79
CA THR A 40 5.76 2.18 4.79
C THR A 40 5.04 1.20 5.70
N VAL A 41 4.34 1.73 6.71
CA VAL A 41 3.37 0.94 7.50
C VAL A 41 1.99 1.26 6.96
N VAL A 42 1.34 0.29 6.34
CA VAL A 42 -0.03 0.44 5.81
C VAL A 42 -1.01 -0.14 6.82
N ILE A 43 -2.14 0.54 7.02
CA ILE A 43 -3.30 0.02 7.74
C ILE A 43 -4.46 0.08 6.74
N GLU A 44 -4.97 -1.09 6.35
CA GLU A 44 -6.05 -1.23 5.37
C GLU A 44 -7.31 -1.78 6.04
N ASP A 45 -8.49 -1.36 5.56
CA ASP A 45 -9.79 -1.79 6.12
C ASP A 45 -10.54 -2.81 5.25
N ALA A 46 -9.97 -3.14 4.08
CA ALA A 46 -10.35 -4.24 3.19
C ALA A 46 -9.06 -4.85 2.60
N ASP A 47 -9.17 -6.04 2.00
CA ASP A 47 -8.03 -6.70 1.34
C ASP A 47 -7.57 -5.92 0.10
N GLY A 48 -6.25 -5.81 -0.09
CA GLY A 48 -5.62 -5.02 -1.14
C GLY A 48 -4.73 -5.84 -2.09
N PRO A 49 -4.66 -5.49 -3.40
CA PRO A 49 -3.67 -6.06 -4.31
C PRO A 49 -2.32 -5.36 -4.15
N SER A 50 -1.26 -6.11 -3.85
CA SER A 50 0.12 -5.58 -3.82
C SER A 50 0.91 -6.06 -5.03
N CYS A 51 1.82 -5.23 -5.55
CA CYS A 51 2.66 -5.57 -6.70
C CYS A 51 4.09 -5.88 -6.23
N LYS A 52 4.59 -7.07 -6.55
CA LYS A 52 5.98 -7.48 -6.32
C LYS A 52 6.59 -8.01 -7.60
N ASP A 53 7.75 -7.48 -7.97
CA ASP A 53 8.52 -7.91 -9.16
C ASP A 53 7.67 -7.93 -10.46
N GLY A 54 6.76 -6.95 -10.59
CA GLY A 54 5.82 -6.82 -11.72
C GLY A 54 4.62 -7.76 -11.68
N LYS A 55 4.43 -8.53 -10.59
CA LYS A 55 3.31 -9.46 -10.40
C LYS A 55 2.40 -8.98 -9.28
N TRP A 56 1.10 -8.98 -9.54
CA TRP A 56 0.09 -8.75 -8.51
C TRP A 56 -0.05 -9.97 -7.62
N LEU A 57 -0.09 -9.74 -6.30
CA LEU A 57 -0.30 -10.72 -5.25
C LEU A 57 -1.45 -10.20 -4.35
N PRO A 58 -2.41 -11.07 -3.97
CA PRO A 58 -3.40 -10.69 -2.96
C PRO A 58 -2.72 -10.54 -1.60
N VAL A 59 -2.98 -9.43 -0.90
CA VAL A 59 -2.60 -9.26 0.50
C VAL A 59 -3.87 -9.33 1.35
N SER A 60 -4.06 -10.47 2.00
CA SER A 60 -5.17 -10.68 2.93
C SER A 60 -4.88 -10.04 4.29
N ARG A 61 -5.88 -9.39 4.87
CA ARG A 61 -5.84 -8.76 6.18
C ARG A 61 -5.58 -9.80 7.28
N ILE A 62 -4.46 -9.70 7.98
CA ILE A 62 -4.22 -10.51 9.19
C ILE A 62 -5.12 -9.99 10.31
N LEU A 63 -6.26 -10.65 10.53
CA LEU A 63 -7.17 -10.35 11.62
C LEU A 63 -6.58 -10.84 12.96
N PRO A 64 -6.69 -10.08 14.06
CA PRO A 64 -6.34 -10.57 15.39
C PRO A 64 -7.16 -11.82 15.75
N GLY A 65 -6.48 -12.95 15.93
CA GLY A 65 -7.12 -14.24 16.21
C GLY A 65 -7.39 -15.12 14.98
N ALA A 66 -6.97 -14.74 13.78
CA ALA A 66 -6.90 -15.67 12.65
C ALA A 66 -5.73 -16.65 12.83
N SER A 67 -6.05 -17.93 12.96
CA SER A 67 -5.13 -19.08 13.11
C SER A 67 -5.37 -20.13 12.03
#